data_AF-A0A023EZI2-F1
#
_entry.id   AF-A0A023EZI2-F1
#
_cell.length_a   1.000
_cell.length_b   1.000
_cell.length_c   1.000
_cell.angle_alpha   90.00
_cell.angle_beta   90.00
_cell.angle_gamma   90.00
#
_symmetry.space_group_name_H-M   'P 1'
#
loop_
_entity.id
_entity.type
_entity.pdbx_description
1 polymer ?
#
loop_
_entity_poly.entity_id
_entity_poly.type
_entity_poly.pdbx_seq_one_letter_code
_entity_poly.pdbx_strand_id
1 'polypeptide(L)'
;MMNNNLLGLSLLLMSSIMQIADGAILRQIFHISPGEPEICKYEKLEIRVGEEYNDTDMCKQYSCEKSNRPNELLLGILSCGSMSVDVDKGC
;
A
#
# COMPACT_ATOMS: atom_id res chain seq x y z
N MET A 1 -42.16 28.80 15.28
CA MET A 1 -41.03 28.45 16.15
C MET A 1 -40.50 27.11 15.70
N MET A 2 -39.38 27.11 14.97
CA MET A 2 -38.77 25.89 14.46
C MET A 2 -38.02 25.22 15.61
N ASN A 3 -38.28 23.93 15.85
CA ASN A 3 -37.77 23.19 17.00
C ASN A 3 -36.23 23.07 16.90
N ASN A 4 -35.50 23.80 17.73
CA ASN A 4 -34.02 23.81 17.78
C ASN A 4 -33.41 22.41 17.97
N ASN A 5 -34.20 21.45 18.44
CA ASN A 5 -33.79 20.05 18.60
C ASN A 5 -33.66 19.29 17.26
N LEU A 6 -34.29 19.77 16.17
CA LEU A 6 -34.21 19.13 14.85
C LEU A 6 -32.89 19.46 14.13
N LEU A 7 -32.37 20.69 14.33
CA LEU A 7 -31.08 21.16 13.80
C LEU A 7 -29.89 20.43 14.44
N GLY A 8 -29.97 20.12 15.74
CA GLY A 8 -28.95 19.35 16.44
C GLY A 8 -28.85 17.90 15.97
N LEU A 9 -29.99 17.26 15.67
CA LEU A 9 -30.01 15.89 15.15
C LEU A 9 -29.40 15.77 13.74
N SER A 10 -29.60 16.78 12.87
CA SER A 10 -29.04 16.77 11.51
C SER A 10 -27.52 16.93 11.46
N LEU A 11 -26.92 17.62 12.44
CA LEU A 11 -25.46 17.81 12.51
C LEU A 11 -24.72 16.55 12.98
N LEU A 12 -25.35 15.72 13.81
CA LEU A 12 -24.76 14.45 14.29
C LEU A 12 -24.80 13.33 13.24
N LEU A 13 -25.71 13.38 12.27
CA LEU A 13 -25.78 12.39 11.19
C LEU A 13 -24.70 12.58 10.12
N MET A 14 -24.17 13.81 9.96
CA MET A 14 -23.12 14.11 8.97
C MET A 14 -21.69 13.78 9.44
N SER A 15 -21.47 13.47 10.71
CA SER A 15 -20.13 13.26 11.28
C SER A 15 -19.64 11.79 11.27
N SER A 16 -20.42 10.84 10.74
CA SER A 16 -20.15 9.40 10.91
C SER A 16 -19.60 8.67 9.67
N ILE A 17 -19.31 9.37 8.57
CA ILE A 17 -18.66 8.75 7.39
C ILE A 17 -17.15 9.01 7.44
N MET A 18 -16.47 8.58 8.50
CA MET A 18 -15.04 8.30 8.41
C MET A 18 -14.92 6.90 7.81
N GLN A 19 -14.86 6.83 6.48
CA GLN A 19 -14.43 5.60 5.80
C GLN A 19 -12.98 5.36 6.18
N ILE A 20 -12.75 4.55 7.21
CA ILE A 20 -11.43 3.99 7.49
C ILE A 20 -11.21 3.00 6.35
N ALA A 21 -10.53 3.44 5.30
CA ALA A 21 -10.01 2.52 4.30
C ALA A 21 -8.91 1.71 4.99
N ASP A 22 -9.28 0.57 5.58
CA ASP A 22 -8.30 -0.39 6.07
C ASP A 22 -7.47 -0.82 4.87
N GLY A 23 -6.18 -0.53 4.92
CA GLY A 23 -5.22 -0.89 3.90
C GLY A 23 -4.01 -1.53 4.56
N ALA A 24 -3.42 -2.49 3.87
CA ALA A 24 -2.21 -3.15 4.32
C ALA A 24 -1.03 -2.71 3.44
N ILE A 25 0.11 -2.51 4.08
CA ILE A 25 1.36 -2.17 3.40
C ILE A 25 2.38 -3.25 3.72
N LEU A 26 2.88 -3.90 2.68
CA LEU A 26 4.03 -4.80 2.75
C LEU A 26 5.24 -4.12 2.11
N ARG A 27 6.41 -4.29 2.73
CA ARG A 27 7.70 -3.85 2.18
C ARG A 27 8.65 -5.03 2.11
N GLN A 28 9.27 -5.23 0.94
CA GLN A 28 10.26 -6.27 0.72
C GLN A 28 11.57 -5.68 0.21
N ILE A 29 12.69 -6.19 0.72
CA ILE A 29 14.02 -5.77 0.32
C ILE A 29 14.51 -6.68 -0.81
N PHE A 30 14.97 -6.08 -1.90
CA PHE A 30 15.61 -6.75 -3.03
C PHE A 30 17.08 -6.36 -3.07
N HIS A 31 17.96 -7.35 -3.02
CA HIS A 31 19.40 -7.13 -3.20
C HIS A 31 19.72 -7.24 -4.70
N ILE A 32 20.41 -6.23 -5.24
CA ILE A 32 20.85 -6.21 -6.63
C ILE A 32 22.38 -6.31 -6.69
N SER A 33 22.93 -6.93 -7.73
CA SER A 33 24.38 -6.91 -7.91
C SER A 33 24.83 -5.57 -8.52
N PRO A 34 26.05 -5.09 -8.25
CA PRO A 34 26.56 -3.88 -8.90
C PRO A 34 26.52 -4.00 -10.42
N GLY A 35 25.90 -3.03 -11.10
CA GLY A 35 25.78 -3.00 -12.57
C GLY A 35 24.53 -3.70 -13.12
N GLU A 36 23.75 -4.38 -12.28
CA GLU A 36 22.43 -4.90 -12.66
C GLU A 36 21.39 -3.77 -12.79
N PRO A 37 20.35 -3.95 -13.62
CA PRO A 37 19.28 -2.98 -13.75
C PRO A 37 18.50 -2.82 -12.44
N GLU A 38 18.16 -1.58 -12.10
CA GLU A 38 17.42 -1.22 -10.88
C GLU A 38 15.92 -1.52 -11.04
N ILE A 39 15.56 -2.80 -10.90
CA ILE A 39 14.20 -3.32 -11.10
C ILE A 39 13.83 -4.25 -9.95
N CYS A 40 12.64 -4.06 -9.38
CA CYS A 40 12.02 -5.01 -8.45
C CYS A 40 11.28 -6.08 -9.25
N LYS A 41 11.73 -7.34 -9.16
CA LYS A 41 11.07 -8.48 -9.82
C LYS A 41 10.20 -9.23 -8.80
N TYR A 42 8.88 -9.13 -8.94
CA TYR A 42 7.94 -9.76 -8.02
C TYR A 42 6.91 -10.58 -8.80
N GLU A 43 6.87 -11.89 -8.53
CA GLU A 43 6.10 -12.85 -9.33
C GLU A 43 6.40 -12.74 -10.84
N LYS A 44 5.49 -12.18 -11.63
CA LYS A 44 5.62 -11.94 -13.07
C LYS A 44 5.76 -10.46 -13.43
N LEU A 45 5.83 -9.58 -12.43
CA LEU A 45 5.94 -8.14 -12.59
C LEU A 45 7.40 -7.71 -12.52
N GLU A 46 7.77 -6.79 -13.41
CA GLU A 46 9.04 -6.08 -13.39
C GLU A 46 8.73 -4.58 -13.24
N ILE A 47 9.08 -4.01 -12.08
CA ILE A 47 8.77 -2.61 -11.74
C ILE A 47 10.09 -1.87 -11.62
N ARG A 48 10.31 -0.84 -12.45
CA ARG A 48 11.56 -0.06 -12.39
C ARG A 48 11.52 0.90 -11.20
N VAL A 49 12.70 1.31 -10.74
CA VAL A 49 12.80 2.34 -9.70
C VAL A 49 12.08 3.62 -10.14
N GLY A 50 11.20 4.12 -9.28
CA GLY A 50 10.37 5.30 -9.51
C GLY A 50 9.07 5.04 -10.28
N GLU A 51 8.83 3.80 -10.72
CA GLU A 51 7.56 3.41 -11.32
C GLU A 51 6.59 2.86 -10.27
N GLU A 52 5.31 3.05 -10.56
CA GLU A 52 4.20 2.46 -9.83
C GLU A 52 3.33 1.64 -10.80
N TYR A 53 2.84 0.51 -10.33
CA TYR A 53 1.91 -0.34 -11.06
C TYR A 53 0.67 -0.58 -10.21
N ASN A 54 -0.51 -0.29 -10.78
CA ASN A 54 -1.80 -0.48 -10.14
C ASN A 54 -2.48 -1.71 -10.73
N ASP A 55 -2.69 -2.72 -9.90
CA ASP A 55 -3.54 -3.87 -10.19
C ASP A 55 -4.93 -3.61 -9.59
N THR A 56 -5.83 -3.11 -10.43
CA THR A 56 -7.21 -2.80 -10.01
C THR A 56 -8.03 -4.05 -9.71
N ASP A 57 -7.73 -5.17 -10.36
CA ASP A 57 -8.48 -6.41 -10.21
C ASP A 57 -8.21 -7.03 -8.84
N MET A 58 -6.96 -6.92 -8.36
CA MET A 58 -6.52 -7.39 -7.05
C MET A 58 -6.53 -6.28 -5.99
N CYS A 59 -6.89 -5.05 -6.36
CA CYS A 59 -6.84 -3.86 -5.51
C CYS A 59 -5.47 -3.64 -4.84
N LYS A 60 -4.40 -3.78 -5.63
CA LYS A 60 -3.02 -3.62 -5.18
C LYS A 60 -2.29 -2.53 -5.96
N GLN A 61 -1.45 -1.77 -5.27
CA GLN A 61 -0.49 -0.87 -5.85
C GLN A 61 0.91 -1.36 -5.50
N TYR A 62 1.77 -1.44 -6.50
CA TYR A 62 3.16 -1.86 -6.36
C TYR A 62 4.05 -0.68 -6.70
N SER A 63 5.10 -0.44 -5.91
CA SER A 63 6.10 0.59 -6.18
C SER A 63 7.50 0.03 -5.96
N CYS A 64 8.48 0.50 -6.74
CA CYS A 64 9.89 0.14 -6.55
C CYS A 64 10.72 1.40 -6.30
N GLU A 65 11.48 1.42 -5.21
CA GLU A 65 12.29 2.55 -4.78
C GLU A 65 13.71 2.12 -4.42
N LYS A 66 14.66 3.07 -4.40
CA LYS A 66 16.00 2.79 -3.85
C LYS A 66 15.93 2.73 -2.33
N SER A 67 16.61 1.76 -1.74
CA SER A 67 16.89 1.76 -0.31
C SER A 67 17.88 2.85 0.06
N ASN A 68 18.00 3.13 1.35
CA ASN A 68 19.08 3.96 1.90
C ASN A 68 20.44 3.25 1.86
N ARG A 69 20.46 1.94 1.55
CA ARG A 69 21.69 1.14 1.42
C ARG A 69 22.07 0.96 -0.04
N PRO A 70 23.38 0.90 -0.35
CA PRO A 70 23.83 0.60 -1.70
C PRO A 70 23.37 -0.79 -2.11
N ASN A 71 23.03 -0.96 -3.38
CA ASN A 71 22.67 -2.24 -3.97
C ASN A 71 21.41 -2.89 -3.35
N GLU A 72 20.55 -2.10 -2.74
CA GLU A 72 19.25 -2.54 -2.23
C GLU A 72 18.11 -1.72 -2.86
N LEU A 73 17.04 -2.41 -3.25
CA LEU A 73 15.78 -1.82 -3.67
C LEU A 73 14.68 -2.19 -2.67
N LEU A 74 13.66 -1.35 -2.57
CA LEU A 74 12.48 -1.55 -1.75
C LEU A 74 11.26 -1.71 -2.66
N LEU A 75 10.63 -2.88 -2.61
CA LEU A 75 9.32 -3.10 -3.19
C LEU A 75 8.27 -2.76 -2.13
N GLY A 76 7.44 -1.76 -2.42
CA GLY A 76 6.23 -1.46 -1.67
C GLY A 76 5.02 -2.15 -2.31
N ILE A 77 4.17 -2.77 -1.50
CA ILE A 77 2.88 -3.31 -1.94
C ILE A 77 1.81 -2.75 -1.01
N LEU A 78 0.93 -1.90 -1.55
CA LEU A 78 -0.25 -1.43 -0.87
C LEU A 78 -1.45 -2.23 -1.36
N SER A 79 -2.33 -2.67 -0.47
CA SER A 79 -3.58 -3.34 -0.80
C SER A 79 -4.73 -2.63 -0.10
N CYS A 80 -5.90 -2.58 -0.72
CA CYS A 80 -7.11 -2.35 0.07
C CYS A 80 -7.44 -3.62 0.87
N GLY A 81 -7.75 -3.47 2.16
CA GLY A 81 -8.01 -4.57 3.09
C GLY A 81 -6.76 -5.14 3.79
N SER A 82 -6.92 -6.31 4.38
CA SER A 82 -5.85 -7.03 5.09
C SER A 82 -5.02 -7.87 4.12
N MET A 83 -3.71 -7.99 4.40
CA MET A 83 -2.79 -8.83 3.62
C MET A 83 -2.34 -10.00 4.49
N SER A 84 -2.55 -11.24 4.00
CA SER A 84 -1.97 -12.43 4.62
C SER A 84 -0.58 -12.65 4.03
N VAL A 85 0.44 -12.57 4.87
CA VAL A 85 1.82 -12.88 4.49
C VAL A 85 2.15 -14.24 5.09
N ASP A 86 2.45 -15.21 4.24
CA ASP A 86 3.09 -16.46 4.67
C ASP A 86 4.53 -16.11 5.06
N VAL A 87 4.70 -15.76 6.33
CA VAL A 87 6.03 -15.61 6.91
C VAL A 87 6.56 -17.02 7.07
N ASP A 88 7.47 -17.41 6.19
CA ASP A 88 8.29 -18.60 6.39
C ASP A 88 9.02 -18.40 7.72
N LYS A 89 8.53 -19.07 8.77
CA LYS A 89 9.17 -19.07 10.07
C LYS A 89 10.46 -19.85 9.85
N GLY A 90 11.53 -19.11 9.56
CA GLY A 90 12.88 -19.67 9.46
C GLY A 90 13.12 -20.66 10.59
N CYS A 91 13.63 -21.83 10.21
CA CYS A 91 13.86 -22.99 11.07
C CYS A 91 14.51 -22.66 12.41
#